data_AF-A0A4R4CYH4-F1
#
_entry.id   AF-A0A4R4CYH4-F1
#
_cell.length_a   1.000
_cell.length_b   1.000
_cell.length_c   1.000
_cell.angle_alpha   90.00
_cell.angle_beta   90.00
_cell.angle_gamma   90.00
#
_symmetry.space_group_name_H-M   'P 1'
#
loop_
_entity.id
_entity.type
_entity.pdbx_description
1 polymer ?
#
loop_
_entity_poly.entity_id
_entity_poly.type
_entity_poly.pdbx_seq_one_letter_code
_entity_poly.pdbx_strand_id
1 'polypeptide(L)'
;MKTRWFTALVVVIFTFMALAGCTKEAKHASDPAAAPTPDYSIPYEVINDQDYGTDLKNHSFRVMAAADASDNQLLWVFNKLDNNKWRDVIVWFYKDKATVNAGDPYNIAMIKRTGDGVPEITK
;
A
#
# COMPACT_ATOMS: atom_id res chain seq x y z
N MET A 1 -7.19 -55.97 19.07
CA MET A 1 -6.08 -56.64 19.76
C MET A 1 -5.02 -55.60 20.10
N LYS A 2 -4.51 -55.63 21.33
CA LYS A 2 -3.62 -54.66 22.00
C LYS A 2 -2.25 -55.30 22.20
N THR A 3 -1.17 -54.62 21.81
CA THR A 3 0.19 -54.72 22.41
C THR A 3 0.98 -53.51 21.86
N ARG A 4 1.28 -52.42 22.61
CA ARG A 4 2.35 -52.22 23.63
C ARG A 4 3.71 -52.72 23.10
N TRP A 5 4.83 -51.97 23.18
CA TRP A 5 5.72 -51.88 24.35
C TRP A 5 6.59 -50.59 24.34
N PHE A 6 6.58 -49.88 25.49
CA PHE A 6 7.67 -49.23 26.27
C PHE A 6 8.74 -48.34 25.60
N THR A 7 8.82 -47.02 25.88
CA THR A 7 9.41 -46.30 27.04
C THR A 7 10.93 -46.32 27.12
N ALA A 8 11.58 -45.15 26.96
CA ALA A 8 12.83 -44.81 27.65
C ALA A 8 12.87 -43.29 27.94
N LEU A 9 12.75 -42.98 29.23
CA LEU A 9 12.99 -41.69 29.89
C LEU A 9 14.34 -41.81 30.63
N VAL A 10 14.84 -40.68 31.14
CA VAL A 10 15.89 -40.46 32.18
C VAL A 10 17.19 -39.92 31.56
N VAL A 11 17.37 -38.58 31.48
CA VAL A 11 17.75 -37.60 32.53
C VAL A 11 19.19 -37.81 33.03
N VAL A 12 20.07 -36.85 32.73
CA VAL A 12 21.21 -36.52 33.60
C VAL A 12 21.27 -35.01 33.78
N ILE A 13 21.07 -34.63 35.04
CA ILE A 13 21.22 -33.32 35.66
C ILE A 13 22.70 -33.09 35.92
N PHE A 14 23.23 -31.91 35.60
CA PHE A 14 24.40 -31.38 36.31
C PHE A 14 24.11 -29.96 36.79
N THR A 15 24.30 -29.81 38.09
CA THR A 15 23.88 -28.69 38.91
C THR A 15 25.09 -27.82 39.27
N PHE A 16 24.81 -26.54 39.49
CA PHE A 16 25.56 -25.54 40.27
C PHE A 16 26.89 -24.98 39.74
N MET A 17 26.87 -23.68 39.45
CA MET A 17 27.64 -22.73 40.27
C MET A 17 26.92 -21.37 40.33
N ALA A 18 26.41 -21.04 41.51
CA ALA A 18 26.07 -19.67 41.87
C ALA A 18 27.34 -19.00 42.40
N LEU A 19 27.79 -17.91 41.77
CA LEU A 19 28.66 -16.94 42.44
C LEU A 19 28.62 -15.58 41.73
N ALA A 20 28.28 -14.58 42.53
CA ALA A 20 28.71 -13.18 42.45
C ALA A 20 28.19 -12.31 41.28
N GLY A 21 27.10 -11.60 41.57
CA GLY A 21 27.06 -10.14 41.53
C GLY A 21 27.80 -9.41 40.41
N CYS A 22 27.03 -9.00 39.39
CA CYS A 22 27.04 -7.64 38.84
C CYS A 22 25.89 -7.56 37.85
N THR A 23 24.71 -7.17 38.31
CA THR A 23 23.61 -6.73 37.44
C THR A 23 24.04 -5.41 36.81
N LYS A 24 24.87 -5.47 35.75
CA LYS A 24 24.86 -4.42 34.75
C LYS A 24 23.63 -4.69 33.90
N GLU A 25 22.55 -3.98 34.23
CA GLU A 25 21.44 -3.70 33.31
C GLU A 25 22.05 -3.43 31.93
N ALA A 26 21.93 -4.42 31.05
CA ALA A 26 22.11 -4.16 29.63
C ALA A 26 21.00 -3.20 29.27
N LYS A 27 21.36 -1.91 29.14
CA LYS A 27 20.48 -0.90 28.57
C LYS A 27 19.85 -1.53 27.35
N HIS A 28 18.52 -1.67 27.38
CA HIS A 28 17.72 -1.92 26.20
C HIS A 28 18.25 -0.97 25.14
N ALA A 29 18.95 -1.51 24.14
CA ALA A 29 19.26 -0.75 22.95
C ALA A 29 17.89 -0.35 22.42
N SER A 30 17.58 0.95 22.51
CA SER A 30 16.39 1.53 21.94
C SER A 30 16.33 1.03 20.50
N ASP A 31 15.25 0.30 20.19
CA ASP A 31 14.91 -0.05 18.82
C ASP A 31 15.14 1.21 17.97
N PRO A 32 15.95 1.16 16.89
CA PRO A 32 16.14 2.34 16.06
C PRO A 32 14.75 2.78 15.59
N ALA A 33 14.31 3.95 16.06
CA ALA A 33 13.00 4.49 15.76
C ALA A 33 12.78 4.36 14.25
N ALA A 34 11.81 3.53 13.86
CA ALA A 34 11.47 3.33 12.46
C ALA A 34 11.29 4.72 11.84
N ALA A 35 12.09 5.03 10.81
CA ALA A 35 11.99 6.31 10.13
C ALA A 35 10.52 6.54 9.74
N PRO A 36 9.98 7.76 9.92
CA PRO A 36 8.60 8.03 9.57
C PRO A 36 8.38 7.66 8.11
N THR A 37 7.39 6.81 7.86
CA THR A 37 7.00 6.47 6.49
C THR A 37 6.55 7.75 5.79
N PRO A 38 7.06 8.05 4.59
CA PRO A 38 6.64 9.25 3.86
C PRO A 38 5.12 9.23 3.64
N ASP A 39 4.46 10.33 4.01
CA ASP A 39 3.04 10.54 3.76
C ASP A 39 2.87 11.13 2.36
N TYR A 40 2.31 10.33 1.46
CA TYR A 40 2.01 10.72 0.08
C TYR A 40 0.56 11.19 -0.09
N SER A 41 -0.19 11.39 0.99
CA SER A 41 -1.56 11.87 0.91
C SER A 41 -1.64 13.28 0.35
N ILE A 42 -2.68 13.51 -0.45
CA ILE A 42 -3.05 14.83 -0.97
C ILE A 42 -4.56 14.99 -0.96
N PRO A 43 -5.08 16.22 -0.85
CA PRO A 43 -6.48 16.48 -1.12
C PRO A 43 -6.79 16.20 -2.60
N TYR A 44 -7.89 15.49 -2.83
CA TYR A 44 -8.39 15.23 -4.18
C TYR A 44 -9.93 15.20 -4.16
N GLU A 45 -10.52 15.44 -5.33
CA GLU A 45 -11.98 15.35 -5.53
C GLU A 45 -12.28 14.54 -6.78
N VAL A 46 -13.11 13.51 -6.67
CA VAL A 46 -13.63 12.78 -7.82
C VAL A 46 -14.78 13.59 -8.42
N ILE A 47 -14.57 14.10 -9.64
CA ILE A 47 -15.56 14.93 -10.35
C ILE A 47 -16.54 14.07 -11.14
N ASN A 48 -16.04 12.97 -11.70
CA ASN A 48 -16.81 12.02 -12.48
C ASN A 48 -16.16 10.63 -12.39
N ASP A 49 -16.99 9.59 -12.32
CA ASP A 49 -16.59 8.20 -12.41
C ASP A 49 -17.58 7.46 -13.31
N GLN A 50 -17.07 6.58 -14.18
CA GLN A 50 -17.91 5.86 -15.13
C GLN A 50 -17.27 4.57 -15.60
N ASP A 51 -18.08 3.52 -15.73
CA ASP A 51 -17.71 2.31 -16.44
C ASP A 51 -17.67 2.57 -17.96
N TYR A 52 -16.78 1.88 -18.67
CA TYR A 52 -16.68 1.94 -20.12
C TYR A 52 -16.38 0.58 -20.74
N GLY A 53 -16.49 0.51 -22.08
CA GLY A 53 -16.34 -0.74 -22.83
C GLY A 53 -17.61 -1.58 -22.82
N THR A 54 -17.62 -2.65 -23.62
CA THR A 54 -18.80 -3.50 -23.81
C THR A 54 -19.02 -4.49 -22.68
N ASP A 55 -17.97 -4.85 -21.95
CA ASP A 55 -18.03 -5.80 -20.82
C ASP A 55 -18.21 -5.11 -19.46
N LEU A 56 -18.23 -3.76 -19.42
CA LEU A 56 -18.29 -2.94 -18.21
C LEU A 56 -17.26 -3.34 -17.14
N LYS A 57 -16.15 -3.94 -17.57
CA LYS A 57 -15.04 -4.31 -16.67
C LYS A 57 -14.00 -3.21 -16.56
N ASN A 58 -14.16 -2.13 -17.30
CA ASN A 58 -13.20 -1.04 -17.32
C ASN A 58 -13.83 0.21 -16.70
N HIS A 59 -13.04 0.99 -15.98
CA HIS A 59 -13.54 2.17 -15.26
C HIS A 59 -12.62 3.37 -15.43
N SER A 60 -13.21 4.55 -15.51
CA SER A 60 -12.47 5.80 -15.62
C SER A 60 -12.93 6.81 -14.57
N PHE A 61 -11.97 7.47 -13.94
CA PHE A 61 -12.18 8.56 -13.00
C PHE A 61 -11.63 9.87 -13.56
N ARG A 62 -12.34 10.97 -13.35
CA ARG A 62 -11.82 12.33 -13.50
C ARG A 62 -11.66 12.95 -12.13
N VAL A 63 -10.43 13.29 -11.78
CA VAL A 63 -10.04 13.68 -10.42
C VAL A 63 -9.41 15.05 -10.45
N MET A 64 -9.86 15.94 -9.57
CA MET A 64 -9.18 17.18 -9.28
C MET A 64 -8.14 16.97 -8.18
N ALA A 65 -6.92 17.45 -8.38
CA ALA A 65 -5.81 17.36 -7.43
C ALA A 65 -4.98 18.65 -7.47
N ALA A 66 -4.05 18.80 -6.51
CA ALA A 66 -3.10 19.90 -6.51
C ALA A 66 -2.25 19.90 -7.79
N ALA A 67 -2.09 21.06 -8.44
CA ALA A 67 -1.40 21.18 -9.72
C ALA A 67 0.09 20.79 -9.67
N ASP A 68 0.70 20.91 -8.50
CA ASP A 68 2.08 20.58 -8.17
C ASP A 68 2.24 19.21 -7.52
N ALA A 69 1.19 18.38 -7.52
CA ALA A 69 1.26 17.02 -7.00
C ALA A 69 2.35 16.20 -7.69
N SER A 70 3.19 15.56 -6.88
CA SER A 70 4.22 14.63 -7.34
C SER A 70 3.63 13.32 -7.85
N ASP A 71 4.40 12.60 -8.67
CA ASP A 71 3.99 11.30 -9.22
C ASP A 71 3.62 10.30 -8.12
N ASN A 72 4.33 10.30 -6.98
CA ASN A 72 4.02 9.44 -5.83
C ASN A 72 2.67 9.79 -5.18
N GLN A 73 2.33 11.09 -5.11
CA GLN A 73 1.04 11.53 -4.56
C GLN A 73 -0.11 11.19 -5.53
N LEU A 74 0.08 11.37 -6.83
CA LEU A 74 -0.90 10.98 -7.85
C LEU A 74 -1.10 9.46 -7.87
N LEU A 75 -0.03 8.69 -7.77
CA LEU A 75 -0.09 7.23 -7.67
C LEU A 75 -0.78 6.77 -6.37
N TRP A 76 -0.58 7.49 -5.26
CA TRP A 76 -1.32 7.23 -4.02
C TRP A 76 -2.83 7.42 -4.23
N VAL A 77 -3.27 8.51 -4.89
CA VAL A 77 -4.69 8.70 -5.22
C VAL A 77 -5.20 7.61 -6.17
N PHE A 78 -4.43 7.26 -7.20
CA PHE A 78 -4.77 6.17 -8.10
C PHE A 78 -5.03 4.87 -7.34
N ASN A 79 -4.10 4.45 -6.48
CA ASN A 79 -4.21 3.21 -5.69
C ASN A 79 -5.36 3.25 -4.67
N LYS A 80 -5.81 4.44 -4.25
CA LYS A 80 -7.01 4.59 -3.42
C LYS A 80 -8.30 4.36 -4.20
N LEU A 81 -8.34 4.77 -5.47
CA LEU A 81 -9.50 4.63 -6.35
C LEU A 81 -9.57 3.24 -6.98
N ASP A 82 -8.43 2.67 -7.32
CA ASP A 82 -8.30 1.33 -7.89
C ASP A 82 -8.52 0.25 -6.82
N ASN A 83 -9.78 -0.15 -6.67
CA ASN A 83 -10.23 -1.12 -5.67
C ASN A 83 -10.16 -2.59 -6.15
N ASN A 84 -9.43 -2.87 -7.23
CA ASN A 84 -9.30 -4.18 -7.88
C ASN A 84 -10.60 -4.82 -8.38
N LYS A 85 -11.72 -4.09 -8.45
CA LYS A 85 -12.98 -4.61 -9.04
C LYS A 85 -12.97 -4.58 -10.57
N TRP A 86 -12.20 -3.67 -11.15
CA TRP A 86 -12.16 -3.43 -12.59
C TRP A 86 -10.92 -4.05 -13.21
N ARG A 87 -11.07 -4.61 -14.41
CA ARG A 87 -9.94 -5.11 -15.20
C ARG A 87 -9.00 -3.98 -15.59
N ASP A 88 -9.53 -2.87 -16.08
CA ASP A 88 -8.73 -1.71 -16.48
C ASP A 88 -9.23 -0.46 -15.76
N VAL A 89 -8.31 0.35 -15.23
CA VAL A 89 -8.63 1.60 -14.54
C VAL A 89 -7.83 2.74 -15.14
N ILE A 90 -8.50 3.84 -15.45
CA ILE A 90 -7.85 5.08 -15.89
C ILE A 90 -8.25 6.20 -14.94
N VAL A 91 -7.29 6.95 -14.43
CA VAL A 91 -7.53 8.16 -13.64
C VAL A 91 -6.92 9.35 -14.37
N TRP A 92 -7.76 10.31 -14.71
CA TRP A 92 -7.38 11.58 -15.34
C TRP A 92 -7.31 12.65 -14.26
N PHE A 93 -6.14 13.28 -14.08
CA PHE A 93 -5.90 14.30 -13.08
C PHE A 93 -5.95 15.71 -13.67
N TYR A 94 -6.71 16.57 -13.00
CA TYR A 94 -6.96 17.95 -13.38
C TYR A 94 -6.65 18.90 -12.22
N LYS A 95 -6.19 20.10 -12.52
CA LYS A 95 -5.97 21.16 -11.53
C LYS A 95 -7.25 21.89 -11.11
N ASP A 96 -8.29 21.83 -11.95
CA ASP A 96 -9.55 22.54 -11.74
C ASP A 96 -10.74 21.83 -12.41
N LYS A 97 -11.95 22.08 -11.89
CA LYS A 97 -13.20 21.53 -12.44
C LYS A 97 -13.57 22.13 -13.79
N ALA A 98 -13.13 23.35 -14.10
CA ALA A 98 -13.50 24.02 -15.34
C ALA A 98 -12.94 23.26 -16.54
N THR A 99 -11.70 22.78 -16.46
CA THR A 99 -11.05 21.94 -17.47
C THR A 99 -11.81 20.61 -17.65
N VAL A 100 -12.25 19.98 -16.56
CA VAL A 100 -13.05 18.75 -16.62
C VAL A 100 -14.35 18.97 -17.40
N ASN A 101 -15.06 20.06 -17.09
CA ASN A 101 -16.35 20.40 -17.67
C ASN A 101 -16.25 20.89 -19.13
N ALA A 102 -15.13 21.51 -19.50
CA ALA A 102 -14.84 21.89 -20.88
C ALA A 102 -14.65 20.66 -21.79
N GLY A 103 -14.46 19.47 -21.21
CA GLY A 103 -14.16 18.25 -21.96
C GLY A 103 -12.70 18.19 -22.43
N ASP A 104 -11.85 19.07 -21.89
CA ASP A 104 -10.45 19.14 -22.25
C ASP A 104 -9.70 17.87 -21.79
N PRO A 105 -8.58 17.53 -22.44
CA PRO A 105 -7.67 16.53 -21.93
C PRO A 105 -7.18 16.91 -20.52
N TYR A 106 -6.70 15.93 -19.78
CA TYR A 106 -6.06 16.12 -18.48
C TYR A 106 -4.94 17.17 -18.55
N ASN A 107 -4.71 17.88 -17.44
CA ASN A 107 -3.71 18.96 -17.37
C ASN A 107 -2.68 18.80 -16.23
N ILE A 108 -2.75 17.68 -15.49
CA ILE A 108 -1.73 17.26 -14.54
C ILE A 108 -1.07 15.95 -15.03
N ALA A 109 -1.84 14.86 -15.09
CA ALA A 109 -1.38 13.56 -15.54
C ALA A 109 -2.57 12.63 -15.84
N MET A 110 -2.30 11.53 -16.53
CA MET A 110 -3.17 10.36 -16.62
C MET A 110 -2.43 9.15 -16.04
N ILE A 111 -3.08 8.39 -15.16
CA ILE A 111 -2.56 7.10 -14.69
C ILE A 111 -3.47 5.98 -15.15
N LYS A 112 -2.90 4.90 -15.69
CA LYS A 112 -3.65 3.75 -16.20
C LYS A 112 -3.07 2.43 -15.70
N ARG A 113 -3.95 1.52 -15.29
CA ARG A 113 -3.64 0.09 -15.11
C ARG A 113 -4.44 -0.73 -16.12
N THR A 114 -3.79 -1.74 -16.71
CA THR A 114 -4.44 -2.75 -17.55
C THR A 114 -4.22 -4.14 -16.98
N GLY A 115 -5.32 -4.88 -16.74
CA GLY A 115 -5.28 -6.18 -16.07
C GLY A 115 -4.46 -6.14 -14.77
N ASP A 116 -3.72 -7.20 -14.46
CA ASP A 116 -2.88 -7.24 -13.25
C ASP A 116 -1.54 -6.49 -13.41
N GLY A 117 -1.44 -5.57 -14.38
CA GLY A 117 -0.24 -4.80 -14.68
C GLY A 117 0.08 -3.73 -13.63
N VAL A 118 1.27 -3.15 -13.76
CA VAL A 118 1.70 -2.00 -12.95
C VAL A 118 1.05 -0.73 -13.51
N PRO A 119 0.59 0.21 -12.67
CA PRO A 119 0.07 1.49 -13.15
C PRO A 119 1.13 2.31 -13.90
N GLU A 120 0.76 2.86 -15.04
CA GLU A 120 1.60 3.71 -15.89
C GLU A 120 1.13 5.16 -15.81
N ILE A 121 2.04 6.10 -15.58
CA ILE A 121 1.77 7.54 -15.54
C ILE A 121 2.19 8.23 -16.85
N THR A 122 1.33 9.11 -17.36
CA THR A 122 1.55 9.94 -18.55
C THR A 122 1.30 11.41 -18.21
N LYS A 123 2.11 12.34 -18.71
CA LYS A 123 1.99 13.79 -18.48
C LYS A 123 1.66 14.54 -19.77
#